data_AF-C1DQH6-F1
#
_entry.id   AF-C1DQH6-F1
#
_cell.length_a   1.000
_cell.length_b   1.000
_cell.length_c   1.000
_cell.angle_alpha   90.00
_cell.angle_beta   90.00
_cell.angle_gamma   90.00
#
_symmetry.space_group_name_H-M   'P 1'
#
loop_
_entity.id
_entity.type
_entity.pdbx_description
1 polymer ?
#
loop_
_entity_poly.entity_id
_entity_poly.type
_entity_poly.pdbx_seq_one_letter_code
_entity_poly.pdbx_strand_id
1 'polypeptide(L)'
;MKALLGLAAASALLTALPGLACTPDEIDLKARELAINVHMLTHSDPRLAEEIYREIRSARPEYTAEELPNECAAYERRLLELEKAAAQAETNWRSNYY
;
A
#
# COMPACT_ATOMS: atom_id res chain seq x y z
N MET A 1 -2.51 40.40 -39.60
CA MET A 1 -2.93 38.99 -39.47
C MET A 1 -1.79 38.07 -39.88
N LYS A 2 -1.24 37.30 -38.96
CA LYS A 2 -1.17 35.83 -39.02
C LYS A 2 -0.41 35.33 -37.80
N ALA A 3 -1.19 34.77 -36.87
CA ALA A 3 -0.72 34.12 -35.67
C ALA A 3 0.10 32.89 -36.06
N LEU A 4 1.37 32.87 -35.65
CA LEU A 4 2.15 31.64 -35.51
C LEU A 4 2.39 31.47 -34.01
N LEU A 5 1.28 31.25 -33.28
CA LEU A 5 1.29 30.87 -31.88
C LEU A 5 1.04 29.38 -31.81
N GLY A 6 2.05 28.66 -31.32
CA GLY A 6 1.87 27.41 -30.59
C GLY A 6 1.69 26.16 -31.45
N LEU A 7 2.80 25.54 -31.87
CA LEU A 7 2.90 24.09 -31.70
C LEU A 7 2.96 23.84 -30.19
N ALA A 8 1.79 23.80 -29.55
CA ALA A 8 1.66 23.26 -28.21
C ALA A 8 2.04 21.77 -28.29
N ALA A 9 3.08 21.41 -27.56
CA ALA A 9 3.52 20.04 -27.36
C ALA A 9 2.32 19.18 -26.94
N ALA A 10 1.88 18.29 -27.82
CA ALA A 10 1.02 17.17 -27.46
C ALA A 10 1.88 16.12 -26.76
N SER A 11 2.35 16.44 -25.56
CA SER A 11 3.09 15.53 -24.70
C SER A 11 2.31 15.40 -23.40
N ALA A 12 2.02 14.16 -23.01
CA ALA A 12 1.29 13.72 -21.82
C ALA A 12 -0.25 13.67 -21.94
N LEU A 13 -0.74 12.83 -22.85
CA LEU A 13 -1.82 11.92 -22.49
C LEU A 13 -1.21 10.53 -22.31
N LEU A 14 -0.40 10.35 -21.25
CA LEU A 14 -0.33 9.03 -20.64
C LEU A 14 -1.72 8.80 -20.05
N THR A 15 -2.52 8.11 -20.83
CA THR A 15 -3.79 7.56 -20.39
C THR A 15 -3.51 6.67 -19.20
N ALA A 16 -3.74 7.17 -17.99
CA ALA A 16 -4.05 6.35 -16.84
C ALA A 16 -5.38 5.65 -17.18
N LEU A 17 -5.31 4.58 -17.98
CA LEU A 17 -6.47 3.73 -18.21
C LEU A 17 -6.77 3.05 -16.87
N PRO A 18 -7.98 3.23 -16.32
CA PRO A 18 -8.47 2.38 -15.25
C PRO A 18 -8.71 1.00 -15.87
N GLY A 19 -7.67 0.17 -15.95
CA GLY A 19 -7.72 -1.12 -16.64
C GLY A 19 -6.41 -1.70 -17.13
N LEU A 20 -5.25 -1.05 -16.92
CA LEU A 20 -3.97 -1.74 -17.11
C LEU A 20 -3.80 -2.73 -15.96
N ALA A 21 -3.77 -4.02 -16.29
CA ALA A 21 -3.28 -5.03 -15.37
C ALA A 21 -1.88 -4.60 -14.90
N CYS A 22 -1.65 -4.67 -13.57
CA CYS A 22 -0.37 -4.39 -12.93
C CYS A 22 0.76 -5.10 -13.70
N THR A 23 1.82 -4.38 -14.08
CA THR A 23 2.97 -5.00 -14.77
C THR A 23 3.80 -5.83 -13.78
N PRO A 24 4.55 -6.85 -14.25
CA PRO A 24 5.44 -7.61 -13.38
C PRO A 24 6.44 -6.75 -12.58
N ASP A 25 7.00 -5.71 -13.20
CA ASP A 25 7.94 -4.80 -12.52
C ASP A 25 7.25 -3.99 -11.40
N GLU A 26 5.99 -3.60 -11.59
CA GLU A 26 5.19 -2.93 -10.57
C GLU A 26 4.79 -3.87 -9.43
N ILE A 27 4.47 -5.13 -9.75
CA ILE A 27 4.23 -6.18 -8.76
C ILE A 27 5.47 -6.36 -7.88
N ASP A 28 6.64 -6.50 -8.50
CA ASP A 28 7.91 -6.66 -7.79
C ASP A 28 8.27 -5.42 -6.95
N LEU A 29 7.96 -4.22 -7.44
CA LEU A 29 8.15 -2.99 -6.68
C LEU A 29 7.27 -2.98 -5.42
N LYS A 30 5.98 -3.29 -5.55
CA LYS A 30 5.03 -3.31 -4.42
C LYS A 30 5.30 -4.44 -3.43
N ALA A 31 5.71 -5.60 -3.91
CA ALA A 31 6.13 -6.71 -3.05
C ALA A 31 7.34 -6.32 -2.19
N ARG A 32 8.33 -5.62 -2.80
CA ARG A 32 9.50 -5.09 -2.08
C ARG A 32 9.11 -4.02 -1.08
N GLU A 33 8.23 -3.09 -1.46
CA GLU A 33 7.70 -2.06 -0.56
C GLU A 33 7.03 -2.68 0.66
N LEU A 34 6.16 -3.67 0.47
CA LEU A 34 5.50 -4.38 1.57
C LEU A 34 6.54 -5.08 2.46
N ALA A 35 7.50 -5.79 1.88
CA ALA A 35 8.54 -6.49 2.65
C ALA A 35 9.41 -5.53 3.49
N ILE A 36 9.78 -4.38 2.95
CA ILE A 36 10.52 -3.33 3.67
C ILE A 36 9.68 -2.83 4.84
N ASN A 37 8.40 -2.53 4.63
CA ASN A 37 7.52 -2.04 5.70
C ASN A 37 7.30 -3.09 6.80
N VAL A 38 7.09 -4.36 6.43
CA VAL A 38 7.04 -5.47 7.41
C VAL A 38 8.31 -5.49 8.24
N HIS A 39 9.48 -5.48 7.59
CA HIS A 39 10.76 -5.48 8.31
C HIS A 39 10.89 -4.28 9.26
N MET A 40 10.63 -3.06 8.78
CA MET A 40 10.76 -1.84 9.58
C MET A 40 9.84 -1.85 10.81
N LEU A 41 8.61 -2.34 10.66
CA LEU A 41 7.61 -2.34 11.74
C LEU A 41 7.80 -3.48 12.74
N THR A 42 8.37 -4.62 12.34
CA THR A 42 8.45 -5.80 13.20
C THR A 42 9.86 -6.17 13.67
N HIS A 43 10.91 -5.56 13.14
CA HIS A 43 12.29 -5.96 13.45
C HIS A 43 12.74 -5.63 14.88
N SER A 44 12.35 -4.45 15.37
CA SER A 44 12.95 -3.87 16.58
C SER A 44 12.37 -4.41 17.90
N ASP A 45 11.08 -4.77 17.92
CA ASP A 45 10.38 -5.19 19.13
C ASP A 45 9.49 -6.42 18.84
N PRO A 46 9.87 -7.62 19.32
CA PRO A 46 9.10 -8.84 19.11
C PRO A 46 7.69 -8.81 19.71
N ARG A 47 7.47 -8.09 20.81
CA ARG A 47 6.13 -8.00 21.40
C ARG A 47 5.26 -7.04 20.58
N LEU A 48 5.82 -5.95 20.07
CA LEU A 48 5.07 -5.03 19.20
C LEU A 48 4.68 -5.76 17.91
N ALA A 49 5.60 -6.54 17.33
CA ALA A 49 5.31 -7.40 16.18
C ALA A 49 4.14 -8.37 16.43
N GLU A 50 4.07 -8.96 17.62
CA GLU A 50 2.96 -9.84 18.03
C GLU A 50 1.62 -9.07 18.15
N GLU A 51 1.65 -7.84 18.67
CA GLU A 51 0.44 -7.00 18.71
C GLU A 51 -0.03 -6.62 17.29
N ILE A 52 0.89 -6.21 16.42
CA ILE A 52 0.60 -5.92 15.01
C ILE A 52 -0.04 -7.14 14.34
N TYR A 53 0.54 -8.32 14.56
CA TYR A 53 -0.02 -9.56 14.04
C TYR A 53 -1.45 -9.81 14.55
N ARG A 54 -1.71 -9.60 15.85
CA ARG A 54 -3.06 -9.72 16.43
C ARG A 54 -4.05 -8.74 15.82
N GLU A 55 -3.66 -7.48 15.64
CA GLU A 55 -4.51 -6.45 15.01
C GLU A 55 -4.84 -6.79 13.55
N ILE A 56 -3.87 -7.27 12.77
CA ILE A 56 -4.13 -7.74 11.39
C ILE A 56 -5.15 -8.89 11.40
N ARG A 57 -5.01 -9.85 12.32
CA ARG A 57 -5.89 -11.02 12.41
C ARG A 57 -7.31 -10.68 12.88
N SER A 58 -7.46 -9.62 13.69
CA SER A 58 -8.75 -9.18 14.22
C SER A 58 -9.53 -8.29 13.24
N ALA A 59 -8.82 -7.50 12.42
CA ALA A 59 -9.40 -6.43 11.61
C ALA A 59 -10.38 -6.90 10.52
N ARG A 60 -10.35 -8.18 10.12
CA ARG A 60 -11.10 -8.78 8.99
C ARG A 60 -11.06 -7.91 7.72
N PRO A 61 -10.28 -8.28 6.70
CA PRO A 61 -10.18 -7.45 5.49
C PRO A 61 -11.56 -7.25 4.85
N GLU A 62 -11.82 -6.03 4.42
CA GLU A 62 -13.08 -5.61 3.78
C GLU A 62 -13.27 -6.27 2.40
N TYR A 63 -12.16 -6.59 1.75
CA TYR A 63 -12.10 -7.29 0.46
C TYR A 63 -11.08 -8.42 0.55
N THR A 64 -11.46 -9.58 0.03
CA THR A 64 -10.52 -10.66 -0.29
C THR A 64 -9.62 -10.26 -1.47
N ALA A 65 -8.52 -10.98 -1.67
CA ALA A 65 -7.61 -10.67 -2.78
C ALA A 65 -8.30 -10.85 -4.14
N GLU A 66 -9.24 -11.79 -4.22
CA GLU A 66 -10.04 -12.11 -5.41
C GLU A 66 -11.09 -11.05 -5.74
N GLU A 67 -11.52 -10.26 -4.75
CA GLU A 67 -12.45 -9.13 -4.93
C GLU A 67 -11.75 -7.85 -5.40
N LEU A 68 -10.41 -7.83 -5.39
CA LEU A 68 -9.62 -6.69 -5.82
C LEU A 68 -9.33 -6.75 -7.33
N PRO A 69 -9.23 -5.59 -8.01
CA PRO A 69 -9.19 -5.54 -9.47
C PRO A 69 -7.89 -6.08 -10.09
N ASN A 70 -6.79 -6.12 -9.33
CA ASN A 70 -5.50 -6.65 -9.76
C ASN A 70 -4.56 -6.90 -8.58
N GLU A 71 -3.40 -7.51 -8.85
CA GLU A 71 -2.38 -7.82 -7.84
C GLU A 71 -1.75 -6.57 -7.20
N CYS A 72 -1.56 -5.48 -7.94
CA CYS A 72 -1.13 -4.19 -7.38
C CYS A 72 -2.08 -3.75 -6.24
N ALA A 73 -3.38 -3.79 -6.48
CA ALA A 73 -4.39 -3.40 -5.49
C ALA A 73 -4.37 -4.33 -4.27
N ALA A 74 -4.08 -5.61 -4.46
CA ALA A 74 -3.89 -6.55 -3.34
C ALA A 74 -2.68 -6.19 -2.47
N TYR A 75 -1.55 -5.81 -3.06
CA TYR A 75 -0.38 -5.34 -2.29
C TYR A 75 -0.64 -4.00 -1.59
N GLU A 76 -1.26 -3.04 -2.28
CA GLU A 76 -1.64 -1.75 -1.68
C GLU A 76 -2.56 -1.93 -0.48
N ARG A 77 -3.56 -2.82 -0.61
CA ARG A 77 -4.46 -3.14 0.48
C ARG A 77 -3.73 -3.74 1.67
N ARG A 78 -2.81 -4.69 1.44
CA ARG A 78 -2.01 -5.31 2.50
C ARG A 78 -1.09 -4.32 3.20
N LEU A 79 -0.49 -3.40 2.45
CA LEU A 79 0.34 -2.33 3.02
C LEU A 79 -0.50 -1.44 3.94
N LEU A 80 -1.68 -1.01 3.48
CA LEU A 80 -2.60 -0.20 4.27
C LEU A 80 -3.06 -0.91 5.55
N GLU A 81 -3.35 -2.21 5.48
CA GLU A 81 -3.75 -3.02 6.63
C GLU A 81 -2.62 -3.17 7.65
N LEU A 82 -1.38 -3.36 7.17
CA LEU A 82 -0.19 -3.41 8.01
C LEU A 82 0.04 -2.08 8.74
N GLU A 83 -0.03 -0.95 8.04
CA GLU A 83 0.15 0.38 8.63
C GLU A 83 -0.92 0.71 9.69
N LYS A 84 -2.19 0.39 9.40
CA LYS A 84 -3.29 0.56 10.35
C LYS A 84 -3.10 -0.29 11.60
N ALA A 85 -2.71 -1.55 11.42
CA ALA A 85 -2.44 -2.45 12.54
C ALA A 85 -1.25 -1.97 13.39
N ALA A 86 -0.19 -1.45 12.76
CA ALA A 86 0.93 -0.83 13.46
C ALA A 86 0.49 0.37 14.31
N ALA A 87 -0.27 1.30 13.74
CA ALA A 87 -0.76 2.47 14.48
C ALA A 87 -1.67 2.07 15.65
N GLN A 88 -2.53 1.07 15.46
CA GLN A 88 -3.40 0.56 16.53
C GLN A 88 -2.59 -0.16 17.62
N ALA A 89 -1.63 -0.99 17.23
CA ALA A 89 -0.75 -1.71 18.16
C ALA A 89 0.05 -0.73 19.03
N GLU A 90 0.63 0.32 18.42
CA GLU A 90 1.33 1.38 19.16
C GLU A 90 0.39 2.12 20.13
N THR A 91 -0.84 2.40 19.72
CA THR A 91 -1.85 3.06 20.56
C THR A 91 -2.22 2.18 21.76
N ASN A 92 -2.51 0.90 21.51
CA ASN A 92 -2.83 -0.09 22.56
C ASN A 92 -1.66 -0.24 23.54
N TRP A 93 -0.44 -0.29 23.02
CA TRP A 93 0.78 -0.34 23.82
C TRP A 93 0.91 0.87 24.73
N ARG A 94 0.77 2.07 24.18
CA ARG A 94 0.86 3.30 24.97
C ARG A 94 -0.23 3.39 26.03
N SER A 95 -1.43 2.89 25.76
CA SER A 95 -2.54 2.92 26.72
C SER A 95 -2.46 1.87 27.83
N ASN A 96 -1.80 0.74 27.59
CA ASN A 96 -1.75 -0.37 28.56
C ASN A 96 -0.49 -0.36 29.45
N TYR A 97 0.55 0.38 29.05
CA TYR A 97 1.85 0.38 29.73
C TYR A 97 2.27 1.77 30.26
N TYR A 98 1.44 2.80 30.11
CA TYR A 98 1.55 4.13 30.75
C TYR A 98 0.24 4.48 31.44
#